data_AF-A0A954GYS5-F1
#
_entry.id   AF-A0A954GYS5-F1
#
_cell.length_a   1.000
_cell.length_b   1.000
_cell.length_c   1.000
_cell.angle_alpha   90.00
_cell.angle_beta   90.00
_cell.angle_gamma   90.00
#
_symmetry.space_group_name_H-M   'P 1'
#
loop_
_entity.id
_entity.type
_entity.pdbx_description
1 polymer ?
#
loop_
_entity_poly.entity_id
_entity_poly.type
_entity_poly.pdbx_seq_one_letter_code
_entity_poly.pdbx_strand_id
1 'polypeptide(L)'
;TFDSNLAAQDLTEALEVAWLLIQNPADPPSSTLGVARRRYTPVTSLKLHGLFCEAVITRSGYAGVVTWMMADDGWICTVSDVQPGDVSRIPQAWRSGVSVAGLAMSHRELSQRCLLVSKATRSSDGRLGGADSARAVAIEGQGWEAAPVRRAFEVPLTQQIQRCFSCLTVPELERKAGYDLLFVQGVVAGAADASLLLELHGQPRSLLQLDIPIESDSMPGRSNLTLLARAPGLALRCIARLNPAHPGHATLLAIAPAPMESTVAEMPQAQAPALCLPEEFRFCASTGLDQLSRSHLSSAERHPVEVQTPTARMQDPEDVLQRWLNAIALGGRHAIPTGTVTSVVRDAAALRRQFRPTAALLLHSLAKTAISSSTDLNGIRFPDNAENLGQYWLAASVAARTTSQHMQQAQWLVIADG
;
A
#
# COMPACT_ATOMS: atom_id res chain seq x y z
N THR A 1 -6.08 4.76 -20.80
CA THR A 1 -6.63 6.11 -20.56
C THR A 1 -5.53 6.95 -19.93
N PHE A 2 -5.37 8.20 -20.37
CA PHE A 2 -4.39 9.13 -19.80
C PHE A 2 -4.86 9.61 -18.43
N ASP A 3 -3.97 9.65 -17.45
CA ASP A 3 -4.25 10.10 -16.07
C ASP A 3 -3.38 11.32 -15.77
N SER A 4 -4.02 12.48 -15.64
CA SER A 4 -3.34 13.76 -15.39
C SER A 4 -2.66 13.82 -14.03
N ASN A 5 -3.20 13.15 -13.01
CA ASN A 5 -2.62 13.12 -11.68
C ASN A 5 -1.33 12.31 -11.69
N LEU A 6 -1.34 11.15 -12.38
CA LEU A 6 -0.14 10.34 -12.55
C LEU A 6 0.95 11.12 -13.31
N ALA A 7 0.58 11.80 -14.41
CA ALA A 7 1.55 12.60 -15.16
C ALA A 7 2.18 13.72 -14.32
N ALA A 8 1.40 14.37 -13.44
CA ALA A 8 1.93 15.37 -12.50
C ALA A 8 2.80 14.73 -11.40
N GLN A 9 2.52 13.51 -10.97
CA GLN A 9 3.37 12.77 -10.02
C GLN A 9 4.71 12.40 -10.67
N ASP A 10 4.70 11.86 -11.89
CA ASP A 10 5.90 11.52 -12.65
C ASP A 10 6.78 12.76 -12.88
N LEU A 11 6.18 13.91 -13.21
CA LEU A 11 6.90 15.18 -13.36
C LEU A 11 7.48 15.66 -12.02
N THR A 12 6.76 15.47 -10.92
CA THR A 12 7.26 15.79 -9.57
C THR A 12 8.49 14.96 -9.25
N GLU A 13 8.43 13.64 -9.46
CA GLU A 13 9.57 12.75 -9.23
C GLU A 13 10.78 13.13 -10.10
N ALA A 14 10.56 13.39 -11.39
CA ALA A 14 11.62 13.80 -12.30
C ALA A 14 12.30 15.12 -11.87
N LEU A 15 11.50 16.11 -11.46
CA LEU A 15 12.03 17.40 -10.98
C LEU A 15 12.71 17.29 -9.61
N GLU A 16 12.22 16.42 -8.71
CA GLU A 16 12.88 16.12 -7.42
C GLU A 16 14.26 15.51 -7.64
N VAL A 17 14.36 14.49 -8.51
CA VAL A 17 15.63 13.87 -8.86
C VAL A 17 16.58 14.89 -9.47
N ALA A 18 16.12 15.67 -10.46
CA ALA A 18 16.93 16.71 -11.08
C ALA A 18 17.41 17.75 -10.06
N TRP A 19 16.54 18.22 -9.17
CA TRP A 19 16.88 19.16 -8.11
C TRP A 19 17.94 18.58 -7.16
N LEU A 20 17.77 17.33 -6.71
CA LEU A 20 18.74 16.68 -5.81
C LEU A 20 20.11 16.51 -6.46
N LEU A 21 20.17 16.15 -7.75
CA LEU A 21 21.42 16.02 -8.51
C LEU A 21 22.12 17.37 -8.69
N ILE A 22 21.36 18.43 -8.98
CA ILE A 22 21.90 19.79 -9.13
C ILE A 22 22.46 20.31 -7.80
N GLN A 23 21.78 20.03 -6.68
CA GLN A 23 22.20 20.51 -5.36
C GLN A 23 23.37 19.71 -4.78
N ASN A 24 23.57 18.47 -5.22
CA ASN A 24 24.61 17.58 -4.70
C ASN A 24 25.48 17.01 -5.84
N PRO A 25 26.18 17.86 -6.63
CA PRO A 25 26.85 17.40 -7.85
C PRO A 25 28.07 16.50 -7.56
N ALA A 26 28.69 16.65 -6.40
CA ALA A 26 29.88 15.88 -6.00
C ALA A 26 29.54 14.59 -5.25
N ASP A 27 28.39 14.53 -4.57
CA ASP A 27 27.96 13.40 -3.75
C ASP A 27 26.42 13.28 -3.78
N PRO A 28 25.84 12.92 -4.93
CA PRO A 28 24.40 12.80 -5.05
C PRO A 28 23.88 11.66 -4.17
N PRO A 29 22.71 11.83 -3.51
CA PRO A 29 22.13 10.78 -2.68
C PRO A 29 21.99 9.47 -3.45
N SER A 30 22.38 8.34 -2.85
CA SER A 30 22.37 7.04 -3.54
C SER A 30 21.01 6.65 -4.13
N SER A 31 19.92 7.11 -3.51
CA SER A 31 18.55 6.93 -3.98
C SER A 31 18.29 7.56 -5.36
N THR A 32 19.05 8.58 -5.75
CA THR A 32 18.88 9.31 -7.03
C THR A 32 19.65 8.69 -8.20
N LEU A 33 20.64 7.83 -7.93
CA LEU A 33 21.52 7.24 -8.95
C LEU A 33 20.98 5.92 -9.53
N GLY A 34 19.86 5.42 -9.00
CA GLY A 34 19.37 4.08 -9.28
C GLY A 34 20.28 2.98 -8.71
N VAL A 35 19.83 1.73 -8.77
CA VAL A 35 20.56 0.59 -8.21
C VAL A 35 20.99 -0.34 -9.34
N ALA A 36 22.27 -0.28 -9.75
CA ALA A 36 22.83 -1.16 -10.78
C ALA A 36 22.84 -2.64 -10.33
N ARG A 37 23.16 -2.90 -9.06
CA ARG A 37 23.11 -4.24 -8.43
C ARG A 37 22.71 -4.11 -6.97
N ARG A 38 21.66 -4.83 -6.54
CA ARG A 38 21.21 -4.85 -5.14
C ARG A 38 22.32 -5.34 -4.23
N ARG A 39 22.55 -4.62 -3.13
CA ARG A 39 23.46 -5.07 -2.06
C ARG A 39 22.70 -6.01 -1.15
N TYR A 40 23.26 -7.19 -0.94
CA TYR A 40 22.77 -8.17 0.02
C TYR A 40 23.74 -8.27 1.19
N THR A 41 23.25 -8.19 2.41
CA THR A 41 24.05 -8.39 3.62
C THR A 41 23.95 -9.83 4.08
N PRO A 42 25.07 -10.47 4.48
CA PRO A 42 25.05 -11.82 5.03
C PRO A 42 24.24 -11.88 6.32
N VAL A 43 23.45 -12.94 6.45
CA VAL A 43 22.79 -13.34 7.69
C VAL A 43 23.18 -14.78 8.00
N THR A 44 23.77 -15.02 9.17
CA THR A 44 24.35 -16.32 9.56
C THR A 44 23.33 -17.45 9.50
N SER A 45 22.17 -17.23 10.13
CA SER A 45 21.03 -18.15 10.10
C SER A 45 19.71 -17.38 10.20
N LEU A 46 18.73 -17.77 9.40
CA LEU A 46 17.37 -17.24 9.45
C LEU A 46 16.38 -18.39 9.65
N LYS A 47 15.45 -18.18 10.59
CA LYS A 47 14.21 -18.95 10.67
C LYS A 47 13.10 -18.06 10.14
N LEU A 48 12.48 -18.48 9.03
CA LEU A 48 11.47 -17.71 8.31
C LEU A 48 10.13 -18.43 8.43
N HIS A 49 9.10 -17.72 8.85
CA HIS A 49 7.73 -18.21 8.97
C HIS A 49 6.92 -17.69 7.79
N GLY A 50 6.31 -18.57 7.00
CA GLY A 50 5.42 -18.17 5.92
C GLY A 50 4.24 -17.34 6.45
N LEU A 51 3.95 -16.22 5.80
CA LEU A 51 2.82 -15.35 6.14
C LEU A 51 1.65 -15.56 5.18
N PHE A 52 1.86 -15.33 3.88
CA PHE A 52 0.86 -15.47 2.82
C PHE A 52 1.52 -15.32 1.43
N CYS A 53 0.74 -15.52 0.38
CA CYS A 53 1.12 -15.19 -0.99
C CYS A 53 0.26 -14.04 -1.52
N GLU A 54 0.86 -13.19 -2.34
CA GLU A 54 0.19 -12.09 -2.98
C GLU A 54 0.31 -12.20 -4.50
N ALA A 55 -0.82 -12.04 -5.17
CA ALA A 55 -0.89 -11.90 -6.61
C ALA A 55 -0.45 -10.49 -7.02
N VAL A 56 0.46 -10.38 -7.99
CA VAL A 56 0.98 -9.10 -8.49
C VAL A 56 0.59 -8.94 -9.95
N ILE A 57 0.01 -7.79 -10.29
CA ILE A 57 -0.17 -7.29 -11.66
C ILE A 57 0.31 -5.84 -11.68
N THR A 58 1.10 -5.51 -12.68
CA THR A 58 1.65 -4.17 -12.87
C THR A 58 1.15 -3.57 -14.17
N ARG A 59 1.05 -2.24 -14.21
CA ARG A 59 0.70 -1.50 -15.44
C ARG A 59 1.76 -1.64 -16.53
N SER A 60 3.00 -1.95 -16.17
CA SER A 60 4.11 -2.19 -17.10
C SER A 60 4.06 -3.58 -17.76
N GLY A 61 2.99 -4.36 -17.55
CA GLY A 61 2.78 -5.64 -18.22
C GLY A 61 3.52 -6.81 -17.58
N TYR A 62 3.75 -6.75 -16.26
CA TYR A 62 4.27 -7.88 -15.47
C TYR A 62 3.18 -8.45 -14.57
N ALA A 63 3.18 -9.77 -14.41
CA ALA A 63 2.29 -10.49 -13.53
C ALA A 63 3.02 -11.65 -12.82
N GLY A 64 2.54 -12.03 -11.63
CA GLY A 64 3.14 -13.13 -10.88
C GLY A 64 2.71 -13.21 -9.43
N VAL A 65 3.58 -13.79 -8.60
CA VAL A 65 3.31 -14.01 -7.18
C VAL A 65 4.50 -13.58 -6.33
N VAL A 66 4.21 -13.03 -5.16
CA VAL A 66 5.18 -12.75 -4.09
C VAL A 66 4.77 -13.55 -2.85
N THR A 67 5.69 -14.34 -2.30
CA THR A 67 5.52 -14.96 -0.99
C THR A 67 6.15 -14.07 0.07
N TRP A 68 5.35 -13.77 1.09
CA TRP A 68 5.74 -12.98 2.25
C TRP A 68 6.08 -13.91 3.42
N MET A 69 7.21 -13.65 4.07
CA MET A 69 7.69 -14.43 5.21
C MET A 69 8.18 -13.50 6.31
N MET A 70 8.15 -13.95 7.56
CA MET A 70 8.67 -13.20 8.71
C MET A 70 9.82 -13.95 9.37
N ALA A 71 10.93 -13.26 9.60
CA ALA A 71 12.04 -13.80 10.37
C ALA A 71 11.80 -13.71 11.89
N ASP A 72 12.54 -14.49 12.69
CA ASP A 72 12.46 -14.43 14.16
C ASP A 72 12.80 -13.05 14.75
N ASP A 73 13.60 -12.25 14.03
CA ASP A 73 13.92 -10.85 14.33
C ASP A 73 12.78 -9.86 13.97
N GLY A 74 11.64 -10.36 13.48
CA GLY A 74 10.47 -9.59 13.06
C GLY A 74 10.57 -8.98 11.66
N TRP A 75 11.69 -9.17 10.95
CA TRP A 75 11.81 -8.63 9.59
C TRP A 75 10.95 -9.40 8.60
N ILE A 76 10.26 -8.64 7.76
CA ILE A 76 9.51 -9.19 6.65
C ILE A 76 10.46 -9.39 5.46
N CYS A 77 10.36 -10.56 4.86
CA CYS A 77 11.18 -11.01 3.76
C CYS A 77 10.29 -11.45 2.60
N THR A 78 10.77 -11.29 1.37
CA THR A 78 10.00 -11.68 0.17
C THR A 78 10.78 -12.61 -0.76
N VAL A 79 10.00 -13.48 -1.42
CA VAL A 79 10.42 -14.32 -2.55
C VAL A 79 9.42 -14.08 -3.67
N SER A 80 9.88 -13.73 -4.87
CA SER A 80 9.00 -13.31 -5.96
C SER A 80 9.27 -14.09 -7.25
N ASP A 81 8.20 -14.46 -7.95
CA ASP A 81 8.24 -14.87 -9.36
C ASP A 81 7.30 -13.98 -10.17
N VAL A 82 7.82 -12.83 -10.60
CA VAL A 82 7.10 -11.82 -11.39
C VAL A 82 7.84 -11.64 -12.72
N GLN A 83 7.12 -11.86 -13.82
CA GLN A 83 7.66 -11.82 -15.17
C GLN A 83 6.67 -11.12 -16.11
N PRO A 84 7.07 -10.74 -17.34
CA PRO A 84 6.14 -10.20 -18.32
C PRO A 84 4.93 -11.14 -18.52
N GLY A 85 3.73 -10.59 -18.47
CA GLY A 85 2.49 -11.34 -18.56
C GLY A 85 1.29 -10.61 -17.97
N ASP A 86 0.13 -11.27 -18.05
CA ASP A 86 -1.14 -10.78 -17.51
C ASP A 86 -1.67 -11.68 -16.38
N VAL A 87 -2.91 -11.43 -15.95
CA VAL A 87 -3.57 -12.17 -14.86
C VAL A 87 -3.55 -13.69 -15.05
N SER A 88 -3.54 -14.20 -16.29
CA SER A 88 -3.55 -15.63 -16.59
C SER A 88 -2.27 -16.35 -16.15
N ARG A 89 -1.16 -15.63 -15.95
CA ARG A 89 0.11 -16.18 -15.45
C ARG A 89 0.04 -16.57 -13.98
N ILE A 90 -0.77 -15.88 -13.19
CA ILE A 90 -0.74 -15.93 -11.73
C ILE A 90 -0.99 -17.35 -11.19
N PRO A 91 -2.00 -18.11 -11.67
CA PRO A 91 -2.23 -19.47 -11.18
C PRO A 91 -1.06 -20.43 -11.45
N GLN A 92 -0.30 -20.21 -12.52
CA GLN A 92 0.91 -20.99 -12.81
C GLN A 92 2.05 -20.58 -11.88
N ALA A 93 2.35 -19.28 -11.78
CA ALA A 93 3.40 -18.74 -10.91
C ALA A 93 3.22 -19.16 -9.45
N TRP A 94 1.97 -19.21 -8.98
CA TRP A 94 1.65 -19.62 -7.62
C TRP A 94 1.97 -21.10 -7.32
N ARG A 95 1.82 -21.97 -8.32
CA ARG A 95 2.03 -23.42 -8.19
C ARG A 95 3.41 -23.87 -8.67
N SER A 96 4.11 -23.04 -9.44
CA SER A 96 5.46 -23.34 -9.91
C SER A 96 6.48 -23.25 -8.79
N GLY A 97 7.49 -24.13 -8.84
CA GLY A 97 8.59 -24.13 -7.89
C GLY A 97 9.48 -22.90 -8.06
N VAL A 98 9.75 -22.21 -6.95
CA VAL A 98 10.77 -21.17 -6.84
C VAL A 98 11.94 -21.70 -6.01
N SER A 99 13.17 -21.37 -6.41
CA SER A 99 14.38 -21.77 -5.70
C SER A 99 14.75 -20.73 -4.64
N VAL A 100 14.84 -21.17 -3.39
CA VAL A 100 15.31 -20.38 -2.25
C VAL A 100 16.49 -21.12 -1.62
N ALA A 101 17.71 -20.59 -1.79
CA ALA A 101 18.94 -21.19 -1.25
C ALA A 101 19.05 -22.70 -1.52
N GLY A 102 18.76 -23.12 -2.75
CA GLY A 102 18.84 -24.51 -3.21
C GLY A 102 17.61 -25.38 -2.90
N LEU A 103 16.64 -24.88 -2.13
CA LEU A 103 15.34 -25.53 -1.94
C LEU A 103 14.37 -25.09 -3.03
N ALA A 104 13.83 -26.04 -3.80
CA ALA A 104 12.77 -25.77 -4.77
C ALA A 104 11.40 -26.14 -4.17
N MET A 105 10.48 -25.18 -4.13
CA MET A 105 9.15 -25.34 -3.55
C MET A 105 8.18 -24.35 -4.19
N SER A 106 6.90 -24.70 -4.30
CA SER A 106 5.91 -23.75 -4.83
C SER A 106 5.70 -22.56 -3.88
N HIS A 107 5.23 -21.43 -4.41
CA HIS A 107 4.87 -20.28 -3.59
C HIS A 107 3.81 -20.64 -2.54
N ARG A 108 2.80 -21.44 -2.92
CA ARG A 108 1.77 -21.94 -1.99
C ARG A 108 2.40 -22.68 -0.81
N GLU A 109 3.24 -23.68 -1.07
CA GLU A 109 3.91 -24.45 -0.01
C GLU A 109 4.84 -23.56 0.84
N LEU A 110 5.57 -22.63 0.23
CA LEU A 110 6.45 -21.71 0.96
C LEU A 110 5.68 -20.85 1.98
N SER A 111 4.51 -20.34 1.61
CA SER A 111 3.68 -19.54 2.52
C SER A 111 3.11 -20.34 3.71
N GLN A 112 3.13 -21.67 3.62
CA GLN A 112 2.55 -22.59 4.62
C GLN A 112 3.62 -23.27 5.50
N ARG A 113 4.91 -23.03 5.23
CA ARG A 113 6.04 -23.70 5.89
C ARG A 113 6.89 -22.73 6.69
N CYS A 114 7.74 -23.29 7.55
CA CYS A 114 8.85 -22.56 8.14
C CYS A 114 10.15 -22.98 7.43
N LEU A 115 11.01 -22.02 7.06
CA LEU A 115 12.31 -22.29 6.47
C LEU A 115 13.43 -22.03 7.48
N LEU A 116 14.36 -22.97 7.56
CA LEU A 116 15.66 -22.77 8.18
C LEU A 116 16.68 -22.51 7.08
N VAL A 117 17.20 -21.29 7.01
CA VAL A 117 18.16 -20.87 5.98
C VAL A 117 19.51 -20.58 6.64
N SER A 118 20.55 -21.24 6.16
CA SER A 118 21.94 -21.01 6.57
C SER A 118 22.68 -20.21 5.50
N LYS A 119 23.60 -19.34 5.93
CA LYS A 119 24.38 -18.46 5.03
C LYS A 119 23.48 -17.67 4.08
N ALA A 120 22.34 -17.22 4.60
CA ALA A 120 21.39 -16.43 3.84
C ALA A 120 21.97 -15.05 3.55
N THR A 121 21.39 -14.37 2.57
CA THR A 121 21.64 -12.95 2.37
C THR A 121 20.32 -12.23 2.23
N ARG A 122 20.23 -11.02 2.79
CA ARG A 122 19.02 -10.18 2.78
C ARG A 122 19.37 -8.80 2.27
N SER A 123 18.58 -8.25 1.36
CA SER A 123 18.73 -6.85 0.94
C SER A 123 18.11 -5.89 1.96
N SER A 124 18.42 -4.60 1.87
CA SER A 124 17.84 -3.57 2.77
C SER A 124 16.32 -3.44 2.65
N ASP A 125 15.76 -3.73 1.47
CA ASP A 125 14.32 -3.78 1.18
C ASP A 125 13.69 -5.14 1.55
N GLY A 126 14.45 -6.11 2.07
CA GLY A 126 13.91 -7.38 2.59
C GLY A 126 13.83 -8.54 1.59
N ARG A 127 14.35 -8.42 0.37
CA ARG A 127 14.41 -9.55 -0.56
C ARG A 127 15.42 -10.59 -0.09
N LEU A 128 15.05 -11.85 -0.16
CA LEU A 128 15.96 -12.96 0.14
C LEU A 128 16.82 -13.28 -1.08
N GLY A 129 18.11 -13.43 -0.84
CA GLY A 129 19.09 -13.94 -1.80
C GLY A 129 19.80 -15.16 -1.25
N GLY A 130 20.16 -16.09 -2.12
CA GLY A 130 21.07 -17.18 -1.80
C GLY A 130 22.46 -16.89 -2.35
N ALA A 131 23.49 -16.87 -1.50
CA ALA A 131 24.85 -17.12 -1.97
C ALA A 131 24.94 -18.59 -2.45
N ASP A 132 25.91 -18.95 -3.28
CA ASP A 132 26.06 -20.34 -3.80
C ASP A 132 26.15 -21.40 -2.67
N SER A 133 26.64 -20.98 -1.50
CA SER A 133 26.77 -21.81 -0.30
C SER A 133 25.55 -21.80 0.63
N ALA A 134 24.52 -21.00 0.33
CA ALA A 134 23.30 -20.93 1.12
C ALA A 134 22.52 -22.25 1.01
N ARG A 135 21.94 -22.69 2.12
CA ARG A 135 21.11 -23.89 2.18
C ARG A 135 19.85 -23.60 2.97
N ALA A 136 18.70 -23.93 2.39
CA ALA A 136 17.40 -23.90 3.05
C ALA A 136 16.85 -25.30 3.27
N VAL A 137 16.15 -25.48 4.39
CA VAL A 137 15.35 -26.67 4.70
C VAL A 137 13.96 -26.21 5.15
N ALA A 138 12.92 -26.80 4.57
CA ALA A 138 11.56 -26.60 5.03
C ALA A 138 11.24 -27.53 6.20
N ILE A 139 10.63 -26.98 7.24
CA ILE A 139 10.13 -27.70 8.40
C ILE A 139 8.65 -27.35 8.62
N GLU A 140 7.99 -28.12 9.47
CA GLU A 140 6.69 -27.72 9.98
C GLU A 140 6.82 -26.45 10.83
N GLY A 141 5.96 -25.48 10.53
CA GLY A 141 5.90 -24.19 11.22
C GLY A 141 4.68 -24.10 12.13
N GLN A 142 4.56 -22.97 12.83
CA GLN A 142 3.35 -22.62 13.60
C GLN A 142 2.50 -21.58 12.85
N GLY A 143 2.87 -21.24 11.61
CA GLY A 143 2.23 -20.18 10.83
C GLY A 143 2.08 -18.89 11.63
N TRP A 144 0.86 -18.39 11.75
CA TRP A 144 0.56 -17.15 12.47
C TRP A 144 0.59 -17.31 14.00
N GLU A 145 0.71 -18.53 14.53
CA GLU A 145 0.95 -18.78 15.95
C GLU A 145 2.43 -18.66 16.33
N ALA A 146 3.34 -18.58 15.35
CA ALA A 146 4.74 -18.35 15.63
C ALA A 146 4.91 -17.01 16.37
N ALA A 147 5.75 -17.02 17.43
CA ALA A 147 5.99 -15.86 18.29
C ALA A 147 6.26 -14.52 17.56
N PRO A 148 7.11 -14.44 16.50
CA PRO A 148 7.29 -13.16 15.79
C PRO A 148 6.02 -12.68 15.09
N VAL A 149 5.21 -13.59 14.53
CA VAL A 149 3.97 -13.24 13.82
C VAL A 149 2.88 -12.81 14.79
N ARG A 150 2.73 -13.51 15.93
CA ARG A 150 1.85 -13.09 17.02
C ARG A 150 2.18 -11.70 17.52
N ARG A 151 3.47 -11.43 17.79
CA ARG A 151 3.93 -10.10 18.21
C ARG A 151 3.56 -9.00 17.22
N ALA A 152 3.53 -9.30 15.92
CA ALA A 152 3.11 -8.34 14.90
C ALA A 152 1.61 -7.98 15.02
N PHE A 153 0.75 -8.94 15.33
CA PHE A 153 -0.68 -8.71 15.61
C PHE A 153 -0.93 -7.98 16.94
N GLU A 154 0.00 -8.07 17.90
CA GLU A 154 -0.08 -7.38 19.19
C GLU A 154 0.33 -5.90 19.09
N VAL A 155 0.95 -5.46 17.98
CA VAL A 155 1.32 -4.05 17.77
C VAL A 155 0.05 -3.21 17.55
N PRO A 156 -0.18 -2.13 18.33
CA PRO A 156 -1.33 -1.25 18.14
C PRO A 156 -1.43 -0.71 16.71
N LEU A 157 -2.66 -0.65 16.17
CA LEU A 157 -2.90 -0.20 14.80
C LEU A 157 -2.34 1.21 14.53
N THR A 158 -2.43 2.12 15.49
CA THR A 158 -1.84 3.47 15.41
C THR A 158 -0.34 3.44 15.13
N GLN A 159 0.41 2.55 15.79
CA GLN A 159 1.85 2.40 15.56
C GLN A 159 2.14 1.82 14.17
N GLN A 160 1.31 0.88 13.70
CA GLN A 160 1.44 0.31 12.35
C GLN A 160 1.18 1.36 11.26
N ILE A 161 0.17 2.23 11.44
CA ILE A 161 -0.14 3.36 10.56
C ILE A 161 1.02 4.37 10.57
N GLN A 162 1.49 4.78 11.75
CA GLN A 162 2.63 5.71 11.87
C GLN A 162 3.88 5.18 11.17
N ARG A 163 4.16 3.87 11.31
CA ARG A 163 5.26 3.20 10.60
C ARG A 163 5.08 3.29 9.09
N CYS A 164 3.88 3.00 8.58
CA CYS A 164 3.59 3.08 7.15
C CYS A 164 3.85 4.49 6.59
N PHE A 165 3.25 5.51 7.19
CA PHE A 165 3.40 6.91 6.76
C PHE A 165 4.84 7.42 6.91
N SER A 166 5.56 7.00 7.95
CA SER A 166 6.99 7.32 8.10
C SER A 166 7.81 6.75 6.93
N CYS A 167 7.50 5.54 6.47
CA CYS A 167 8.20 4.91 5.35
C CYS A 167 7.84 5.52 3.99
N LEU A 168 6.69 6.20 3.85
CA LEU A 168 6.34 6.90 2.61
C LEU A 168 7.27 8.08 2.31
N THR A 169 7.93 8.63 3.35
CA THR A 169 8.93 9.70 3.19
C THR A 169 10.29 9.18 2.71
N VAL A 170 10.51 7.86 2.78
CA VAL A 170 11.71 7.19 2.29
C VAL A 170 11.56 6.90 0.79
N PRO A 171 12.62 7.03 -0.02
CA PRO A 171 12.61 6.66 -1.44
C PRO A 171 12.12 5.23 -1.67
N GLU A 172 11.33 5.00 -2.72
CA GLU A 172 10.64 3.72 -2.95
C GLU A 172 11.59 2.50 -2.93
N LEU A 173 12.76 2.63 -3.57
CA LEU A 173 13.76 1.56 -3.64
C LEU A 173 14.42 1.20 -2.30
N GLU A 174 14.25 2.06 -1.28
CA GLU A 174 14.81 1.88 0.06
C GLU A 174 13.73 1.49 1.10
N ARG A 175 12.44 1.48 0.71
CA ARG A 175 11.36 1.09 1.61
C ARG A 175 11.48 -0.39 1.97
N LYS A 176 11.36 -0.68 3.26
CA LYS A 176 11.41 -2.06 3.77
C LYS A 176 10.20 -2.85 3.28
N ALA A 177 10.39 -4.11 2.91
CA ALA A 177 9.29 -5.03 2.62
C ALA A 177 8.23 -4.99 3.72
N GLY A 178 6.97 -4.83 3.31
CA GLY A 178 5.80 -4.91 4.17
C GLY A 178 5.62 -3.71 5.10
N TYR A 179 6.28 -2.57 4.82
CA TYR A 179 6.09 -1.34 5.59
C TYR A 179 4.62 -0.91 5.71
N ASP A 180 3.85 -1.22 4.67
CA ASP A 180 2.43 -0.93 4.45
C ASP A 180 1.49 -2.05 4.88
N LEU A 181 2.01 -3.17 5.41
CA LEU A 181 1.19 -4.27 5.89
C LEU A 181 0.64 -3.98 7.29
N LEU A 182 -0.67 -4.08 7.43
CA LEU A 182 -1.41 -4.02 8.68
C LEU A 182 -1.71 -5.45 9.14
N PHE A 183 -1.36 -5.75 10.39
CA PHE A 183 -1.71 -6.97 11.09
C PHE A 183 -2.86 -6.62 12.04
N VAL A 184 -4.09 -6.92 11.65
CA VAL A 184 -5.29 -6.49 12.38
C VAL A 184 -6.16 -7.66 12.77
N GLN A 185 -6.87 -7.49 13.88
CA GLN A 185 -7.86 -8.42 14.38
C GLN A 185 -9.19 -7.69 14.47
N GLY A 186 -10.27 -8.39 14.13
CA GLY A 186 -11.59 -7.79 14.15
C GLY A 186 -12.68 -8.79 13.85
N VAL A 187 -13.89 -8.26 13.78
CA VAL A 187 -15.11 -9.01 13.52
C VAL A 187 -15.72 -8.52 12.23
N VAL A 188 -16.12 -9.42 11.35
CA VAL A 188 -16.83 -9.05 10.13
C VAL A 188 -18.15 -8.38 10.52
N ALA A 189 -18.40 -7.16 10.03
CA ALA A 189 -19.66 -6.47 10.22
C ALA A 189 -20.64 -6.71 9.05
N GLY A 190 -20.10 -6.96 7.85
CA GLY A 190 -20.87 -7.13 6.62
C GLY A 190 -20.09 -6.60 5.41
N ALA A 191 -20.80 -6.07 4.42
CA ALA A 191 -20.24 -5.36 3.28
C ALA A 191 -20.74 -3.91 3.23
N ALA A 192 -19.96 -3.05 2.59
CA ALA A 192 -20.41 -1.77 2.06
C ALA A 192 -19.87 -1.63 0.64
N ASP A 193 -20.74 -1.33 -0.31
CA ASP A 193 -20.43 -1.28 -1.74
C ASP A 193 -19.75 -2.57 -2.25
N ALA A 194 -18.44 -2.53 -2.51
CA ALA A 194 -17.66 -3.68 -2.99
C ALA A 194 -16.65 -4.19 -1.93
N SER A 195 -16.69 -3.64 -0.72
CA SER A 195 -15.68 -3.82 0.32
C SER A 195 -16.24 -4.60 1.50
N LEU A 196 -15.41 -5.42 2.12
CA LEU A 196 -15.75 -6.12 3.36
C LEU A 196 -15.54 -5.16 4.53
N LEU A 197 -16.50 -5.07 5.45
CA LEU A 197 -16.36 -4.26 6.66
C LEU A 197 -15.85 -5.11 7.81
N LEU A 198 -14.76 -4.66 8.42
CA LEU A 198 -14.18 -5.25 9.62
C LEU A 198 -14.29 -4.26 10.78
N GLU A 199 -15.03 -4.63 11.82
CA GLU A 199 -15.01 -3.92 13.09
C GLU A 199 -13.75 -4.29 13.88
N LEU A 200 -12.93 -3.30 14.21
CA LEU A 200 -11.64 -3.51 14.85
C LEU A 200 -11.79 -4.00 16.29
N HIS A 201 -10.99 -5.01 16.65
CA HIS A 201 -11.00 -5.55 18.01
C HIS A 201 -10.59 -4.48 19.03
N GLY A 202 -11.37 -4.37 20.12
CA GLY A 202 -11.12 -3.40 21.18
C GLY A 202 -11.57 -1.97 20.87
N GLN A 203 -12.11 -1.70 19.67
CA GLN A 203 -12.53 -0.36 19.23
C GLN A 203 -13.96 -0.42 18.64
N PRO A 204 -15.00 -0.43 19.48
CA PRO A 204 -16.38 -0.54 19.02
C PRO A 204 -16.72 0.64 18.09
N ARG A 205 -17.36 0.35 16.94
CA ARG A 205 -17.71 1.30 15.86
C ARG A 205 -16.56 1.78 14.97
N SER A 206 -15.32 1.35 15.20
CA SER A 206 -14.23 1.58 14.24
C SER A 206 -14.27 0.54 13.13
N LEU A 207 -14.67 0.97 11.94
CA LEU A 207 -14.80 0.11 10.76
C LEU A 207 -13.63 0.34 9.80
N LEU A 208 -12.96 -0.76 9.44
CA LEU A 208 -12.00 -0.82 8.36
C LEU A 208 -12.70 -1.40 7.11
N GLN A 209 -12.60 -0.68 6.00
CA GLN A 209 -13.04 -1.17 4.69
C GLN A 209 -11.93 -1.96 4.04
N LEU A 210 -12.23 -3.21 3.71
CA LEU A 210 -11.30 -4.17 3.15
C LEU A 210 -11.62 -4.41 1.68
N ASP A 211 -10.72 -4.01 0.79
CA ASP A 211 -10.87 -4.08 -0.66
C ASP A 211 -10.20 -5.32 -1.25
N ILE A 212 -10.57 -5.65 -2.49
CA ILE A 212 -9.94 -6.76 -3.24
C ILE A 212 -8.56 -6.37 -3.77
N PRO A 213 -7.60 -7.30 -3.84
CA PRO A 213 -6.26 -7.02 -4.35
C PRO A 213 -6.19 -6.84 -5.87
N ILE A 214 -6.96 -7.65 -6.61
CA ILE A 214 -7.00 -7.62 -8.07
C ILE A 214 -8.46 -7.74 -8.50
N GLU A 215 -8.89 -6.80 -9.34
CA GLU A 215 -10.21 -6.82 -9.96
C GLU A 215 -10.19 -7.62 -11.26
N SER A 216 -10.47 -8.92 -11.16
CA SER A 216 -10.62 -9.82 -12.31
C SER A 216 -11.53 -10.98 -11.95
N ASP A 217 -12.45 -11.35 -12.85
CA ASP A 217 -13.36 -12.49 -12.67
C ASP A 217 -12.62 -13.84 -12.63
N SER A 218 -11.38 -13.89 -13.14
CA SER A 218 -10.52 -15.07 -13.07
C SER A 218 -9.85 -15.27 -11.70
N MET A 219 -9.96 -14.29 -10.80
CA MET A 219 -9.32 -14.28 -9.48
C MET A 219 -10.38 -14.41 -8.38
N PRO A 220 -10.06 -15.09 -7.26
CA PRO A 220 -11.05 -15.42 -6.24
C PRO A 220 -11.46 -14.24 -5.35
N GLY A 221 -10.71 -13.13 -5.38
CA GLY A 221 -10.83 -12.00 -4.44
C GLY A 221 -12.27 -11.51 -4.24
N ARG A 222 -12.97 -11.14 -5.32
CA ARG A 222 -14.36 -10.66 -5.22
C ARG A 222 -15.29 -11.70 -4.61
N SER A 223 -15.22 -12.95 -5.08
CA SER A 223 -16.06 -14.04 -4.56
C SER A 223 -15.79 -14.33 -3.09
N ASN A 224 -14.52 -14.21 -2.65
CA ASN A 224 -14.10 -14.41 -1.27
C ASN A 224 -14.66 -13.31 -0.36
N LEU A 225 -14.54 -12.03 -0.73
CA LEU A 225 -15.10 -10.93 0.07
C LEU A 225 -16.63 -11.03 0.16
N THR A 226 -17.31 -11.32 -0.96
CA THR A 226 -18.76 -11.55 -0.97
C THR A 226 -19.17 -12.72 -0.06
N LEU A 227 -18.35 -13.78 0.02
CA LEU A 227 -18.62 -14.91 0.90
C LEU A 227 -18.40 -14.55 2.37
N LEU A 228 -17.33 -13.83 2.70
CA LEU A 228 -17.03 -13.39 4.07
C LEU A 228 -18.11 -12.43 4.59
N ALA A 229 -18.63 -11.54 3.74
CA ALA A 229 -19.72 -10.62 4.08
C ALA A 229 -21.04 -11.32 4.44
N ARG A 230 -21.16 -12.64 4.23
CA ARG A 230 -22.29 -13.45 4.71
C ARG A 230 -22.17 -13.84 6.17
N ALA A 231 -21.02 -13.62 6.81
CA ALA A 231 -20.79 -14.04 8.18
C ALA A 231 -20.53 -12.85 9.13
N PRO A 232 -21.47 -11.90 9.30
CA PRO A 232 -21.35 -10.92 10.37
C PRO A 232 -21.16 -11.60 11.73
N GLY A 233 -20.26 -11.07 12.56
CA GLY A 233 -19.85 -11.72 13.81
C GLY A 233 -18.64 -12.66 13.67
N LEU A 234 -18.14 -12.89 12.44
CA LEU A 234 -16.97 -13.76 12.22
C LEU A 234 -15.69 -13.07 12.69
N ALA A 235 -15.06 -13.62 13.73
CA ALA A 235 -13.79 -13.14 14.24
C ALA A 235 -12.61 -13.61 13.37
N LEU A 236 -11.82 -12.66 12.86
CA LEU A 236 -10.70 -12.92 11.96
C LEU A 236 -9.44 -12.18 12.42
N ARG A 237 -8.30 -12.83 12.19
CA ARG A 237 -7.02 -12.14 11.99
C ARG A 237 -6.86 -11.90 10.51
N CYS A 238 -6.38 -10.73 10.12
CA CYS A 238 -6.05 -10.47 8.73
C CYS A 238 -4.76 -9.68 8.57
N ILE A 239 -4.09 -9.96 7.45
CA ILE A 239 -3.03 -9.12 6.93
C ILE A 239 -3.63 -8.34 5.77
N ALA A 240 -3.56 -7.02 5.85
CA ALA A 240 -4.06 -6.11 4.83
C ALA A 240 -2.97 -5.10 4.43
N ARG A 241 -3.06 -4.51 3.24
CA ARG A 241 -2.20 -3.41 2.82
C ARG A 241 -2.92 -2.08 2.97
N LEU A 242 -2.33 -1.15 3.72
CA LEU A 242 -2.88 0.19 3.90
C LEU A 242 -2.95 0.94 2.56
N ASN A 243 -4.09 1.58 2.27
CA ASN A 243 -4.20 2.55 1.18
C ASN A 243 -3.93 3.97 1.71
N PRO A 244 -2.76 4.58 1.40
CA PRO A 244 -2.42 5.87 1.98
C PRO A 244 -3.24 7.02 1.41
N ALA A 245 -3.92 6.82 0.27
CA ALA A 245 -4.76 7.83 -0.36
C ALA A 245 -6.22 7.80 0.14
N HIS A 246 -6.66 6.70 0.77
CA HIS A 246 -8.04 6.50 1.19
C HIS A 246 -8.10 6.02 2.64
N PRO A 247 -8.28 6.93 3.62
CA PRO A 247 -8.37 6.57 5.03
C PRO A 247 -9.47 5.57 5.31
N GLY A 248 -9.14 4.57 6.12
CA GLY A 248 -10.06 3.47 6.44
C GLY A 248 -10.14 2.39 5.36
N HIS A 249 -9.44 2.52 4.22
CA HIS A 249 -9.39 1.49 3.20
C HIS A 249 -8.07 0.71 3.21
N ALA A 250 -8.15 -0.61 3.25
CA ALA A 250 -6.99 -1.47 3.11
C ALA A 250 -7.30 -2.63 2.17
N THR A 251 -6.33 -3.07 1.39
CA THR A 251 -6.49 -4.26 0.55
C THR A 251 -6.34 -5.51 1.40
N LEU A 252 -7.34 -6.39 1.43
CA LEU A 252 -7.26 -7.65 2.16
C LEU A 252 -6.36 -8.66 1.43
N LEU A 253 -5.27 -9.08 2.07
CA LEU A 253 -4.27 -9.97 1.46
C LEU A 253 -4.36 -11.40 1.99
N ALA A 254 -4.60 -11.54 3.29
CA ALA A 254 -4.73 -12.85 3.91
C ALA A 254 -5.60 -12.83 5.15
N ILE A 255 -6.22 -13.98 5.45
CA ILE A 255 -7.05 -14.19 6.64
C ILE A 255 -6.67 -15.47 7.37
N ALA A 256 -6.90 -15.48 8.67
CA ALA A 256 -6.88 -16.66 9.51
C ALA A 256 -7.97 -16.54 10.59
N PRO A 257 -8.40 -17.66 11.20
CA PRO A 257 -9.28 -17.60 12.36
C PRO A 257 -8.63 -16.78 13.48
N ALA A 258 -9.38 -15.88 14.10
CA ALA A 258 -8.96 -15.27 15.35
C ALA A 258 -9.19 -16.25 16.51
N PRO A 259 -8.29 -16.32 17.51
CA PRO A 259 -8.60 -17.00 18.75
C PRO A 259 -9.83 -16.33 19.36
N MET A 260 -10.87 -17.11 19.69
CA MET A 260 -12.01 -16.62 20.47
C MET A 260 -11.53 -16.36 21.90
N GLU A 261 -10.91 -15.21 22.14
CA GLU A 261 -10.92 -14.66 23.50
C GLU A 261 -12.33 -14.13 23.77
N SER A 262 -12.79 -14.37 25.00
CA SER A 262 -14.18 -14.32 25.47
C SER A 262 -14.85 -12.93 25.43
N THR A 263 -14.88 -12.26 24.28
CA THR A 263 -15.59 -10.99 24.08
C THR A 263 -17.00 -11.17 23.52
N VAL A 264 -17.38 -12.39 23.11
CA VAL A 264 -18.78 -12.72 22.76
C VAL A 264 -19.50 -13.27 24.00
N ALA A 265 -19.60 -12.45 25.05
CA ALA A 265 -20.24 -12.85 26.31
C ALA A 265 -21.78 -12.96 26.22
N GLU A 266 -22.40 -12.69 25.06
CA GLU A 266 -23.86 -12.63 24.94
C GLU A 266 -24.47 -13.52 23.84
N MET A 267 -23.66 -14.19 23.00
CA MET A 267 -24.19 -15.19 22.07
C MET A 267 -23.87 -16.61 22.56
N PRO A 268 -24.83 -17.55 22.54
CA PRO A 268 -24.52 -18.96 22.75
C PRO A 268 -23.42 -19.38 21.77
N GLN A 269 -22.29 -19.91 22.27
CA GLN A 269 -21.12 -20.31 21.48
C GLN A 269 -21.47 -21.24 20.29
N ALA A 270 -22.61 -21.93 20.34
CA ALA A 270 -23.11 -22.80 19.27
C ALA A 270 -23.60 -22.05 18.00
N GLN A 271 -23.75 -20.72 18.03
CA GLN A 271 -24.29 -19.94 16.89
C GLN A 271 -23.31 -18.92 16.30
N ALA A 272 -22.17 -18.66 16.94
CA ALA A 272 -21.19 -17.72 16.39
C ALA A 272 -20.57 -18.26 15.09
N PRO A 273 -20.48 -17.46 14.01
CA PRO A 273 -19.82 -17.89 12.79
C PRO A 273 -18.32 -18.04 13.02
N ALA A 274 -17.76 -19.10 12.45
CA ALA A 274 -16.35 -19.45 12.55
C ALA A 274 -15.78 -19.78 11.17
N LEU A 275 -14.50 -19.46 11.00
CA LEU A 275 -13.73 -19.80 9.80
C LEU A 275 -13.06 -21.15 10.03
N CYS A 276 -13.54 -22.17 9.33
CA CYS A 276 -13.03 -23.53 9.33
C CYS A 276 -12.22 -23.77 8.06
N LEU A 277 -10.94 -23.37 8.07
CA LEU A 277 -10.05 -23.61 6.94
C LEU A 277 -9.69 -25.11 6.84
N PRO A 278 -9.72 -25.72 5.65
CA PRO A 278 -9.29 -27.10 5.49
C PRO A 278 -7.77 -27.23 5.67
N GLU A 279 -7.31 -28.45 5.92
CA GLU A 279 -5.90 -28.75 6.22
C GLU A 279 -4.94 -28.25 5.14
N GLU A 280 -5.39 -28.20 3.87
CA GLU A 280 -4.60 -27.70 2.74
C GLU A 280 -4.22 -26.21 2.82
N PHE A 281 -4.94 -25.41 3.61
CA PHE A 281 -4.61 -24.00 3.88
C PHE A 281 -3.64 -23.87 5.05
N ARG A 282 -3.56 -24.91 5.90
CA ARG A 282 -2.84 -24.99 7.17
C ARG A 282 -3.20 -23.88 8.16
N PHE A 283 -2.67 -22.68 7.96
CA PHE A 283 -2.72 -21.59 8.94
C PHE A 283 -3.51 -20.37 8.45
N CYS A 284 -3.56 -20.12 7.14
CA CYS A 284 -4.20 -18.93 6.59
C CYS A 284 -4.63 -19.12 5.13
N ALA A 285 -5.52 -18.26 4.65
CA ALA A 285 -5.92 -18.17 3.26
C ALA A 285 -5.39 -16.86 2.66
N SER A 286 -4.69 -16.95 1.53
CA SER A 286 -4.30 -15.80 0.72
C SER A 286 -5.50 -15.38 -0.13
N THR A 287 -6.20 -14.32 0.25
CA THR A 287 -7.55 -13.99 -0.28
C THR A 287 -7.58 -13.68 -1.77
N GLY A 288 -6.45 -13.28 -2.35
CA GLY A 288 -6.30 -13.06 -3.78
C GLY A 288 -5.95 -14.31 -4.59
N LEU A 289 -5.69 -15.47 -3.96
CA LEU A 289 -5.18 -16.67 -4.63
C LEU A 289 -5.94 -17.94 -4.27
N ASP A 290 -6.25 -18.12 -2.99
CA ASP A 290 -7.01 -19.25 -2.50
C ASP A 290 -8.52 -19.00 -2.68
N GLN A 291 -9.24 -20.01 -3.17
CA GLN A 291 -10.70 -19.95 -3.30
C GLN A 291 -11.37 -20.40 -1.99
N LEU A 292 -12.12 -19.50 -1.35
CA LEU A 292 -12.97 -19.86 -0.23
C LEU A 292 -14.31 -20.42 -0.75
N SER A 293 -14.90 -21.29 0.05
CA SER A 293 -16.20 -21.90 -0.23
C SER A 293 -17.10 -21.83 0.99
N ARG A 294 -18.42 -22.00 0.79
CA ARG A 294 -19.40 -21.91 1.88
C ARG A 294 -19.13 -22.90 3.02
N SER A 295 -18.51 -24.06 2.74
CA SER A 295 -18.17 -25.07 3.75
C SER A 295 -17.04 -24.64 4.69
N HIS A 296 -16.28 -23.60 4.33
CA HIS A 296 -15.25 -23.04 5.21
C HIS A 296 -15.84 -22.10 6.28
N LEU A 297 -17.14 -21.84 6.26
CA LEU A 297 -17.81 -20.96 7.22
C LEU A 297 -18.91 -21.72 7.97
N SER A 298 -18.92 -21.65 9.30
CA SER A 298 -20.11 -22.02 10.08
C SER A 298 -21.08 -20.84 10.17
N SER A 299 -22.37 -21.12 10.35
CA SER A 299 -23.41 -20.13 10.68
C SER A 299 -23.52 -18.88 9.79
N ALA A 300 -22.98 -18.88 8.57
CA ALA A 300 -23.14 -17.74 7.66
C ALA A 300 -24.55 -17.63 7.05
N GLU A 301 -24.94 -16.41 6.74
CA GLU A 301 -26.17 -16.06 6.06
C GLU A 301 -26.22 -16.59 4.62
N ARG A 302 -27.42 -16.58 4.05
CA ARG A 302 -27.62 -16.96 2.64
C ARG A 302 -27.04 -15.92 1.69
N HIS A 303 -27.19 -14.64 2.03
CA HIS A 303 -26.76 -13.49 1.22
C HIS A 303 -25.79 -12.61 2.03
N PRO A 304 -24.93 -11.83 1.36
CA PRO A 304 -24.11 -10.82 2.03
C PRO A 304 -24.98 -9.85 2.82
N VAL A 305 -24.51 -9.45 4.00
CA VAL A 305 -25.19 -8.46 4.83
C VAL A 305 -24.64 -7.09 4.51
N GLU A 306 -25.48 -6.24 3.91
CA GLU A 306 -25.13 -4.86 3.59
C GLU A 306 -25.28 -3.97 4.83
N VAL A 307 -24.24 -3.20 5.12
CA VAL A 307 -24.20 -2.25 6.23
C VAL A 307 -24.12 -0.86 5.64
N GLN A 308 -25.04 0.01 6.05
CA GLN A 308 -25.00 1.41 5.67
C GLN A 308 -23.87 2.11 6.44
N THR A 309 -22.74 2.30 5.78
CA THR A 309 -21.71 3.22 6.27
C THR A 309 -22.09 4.64 5.87
N PRO A 310 -21.94 5.64 6.75
CA PRO A 310 -21.98 7.03 6.30
C PRO A 310 -20.92 7.16 5.21
N THR A 311 -21.33 7.41 3.97
CA THR A 311 -20.39 7.84 2.95
C THR A 311 -19.83 9.14 3.48
N ALA A 312 -18.61 9.10 4.02
CA ALA A 312 -17.81 10.29 4.18
C ALA A 312 -17.66 10.81 2.75
N ARG A 313 -18.55 11.74 2.36
CA ARG A 313 -18.25 12.66 1.29
C ARG A 313 -17.07 13.44 1.83
N MET A 314 -15.86 12.90 1.68
CA MET A 314 -14.76 13.72 1.25
C MET A 314 -15.30 14.38 0.00
N GLN A 315 -15.87 15.56 0.18
CA GLN A 315 -15.53 16.60 -0.76
C GLN A 315 -14.01 16.57 -0.72
N ASP A 316 -13.43 15.88 -1.69
CA ASP A 316 -12.10 16.18 -2.15
C ASP A 316 -12.37 17.34 -3.09
N PRO A 317 -12.42 18.62 -2.62
CA PRO A 317 -12.24 19.70 -3.54
C PRO A 317 -10.83 19.48 -4.05
N GLU A 318 -10.72 18.75 -5.18
CA GLU A 318 -9.52 18.53 -5.97
C GLU A 318 -8.60 19.71 -5.69
N ASP A 319 -7.58 19.46 -4.84
CA ASP A 319 -6.94 20.52 -4.06
C ASP A 319 -6.68 21.67 -5.02
N VAL A 320 -7.20 22.86 -4.69
CA VAL A 320 -7.15 24.01 -5.58
C VAL A 320 -5.75 24.16 -6.17
N LEU A 321 -4.72 23.84 -5.37
CA LEU A 321 -3.33 23.74 -5.79
C LEU A 321 -3.05 22.60 -6.78
N GLN A 322 -3.51 21.36 -6.50
CA GLN A 322 -3.38 20.19 -7.39
C GLN A 322 -3.97 20.44 -8.78
N ARG A 323 -5.14 21.08 -8.86
CA ARG A 323 -5.75 21.44 -10.14
C ARG A 323 -4.85 22.37 -10.97
N TRP A 324 -4.22 23.37 -10.33
CA TRP A 324 -3.26 24.25 -11.00
C TRP A 324 -1.96 23.51 -11.37
N LEU A 325 -1.47 22.63 -10.51
CA LEU A 325 -0.30 21.80 -10.79
C LEU A 325 -0.52 20.90 -12.01
N ASN A 326 -1.67 20.23 -12.08
CA ASN A 326 -2.08 19.39 -13.21
C ASN A 326 -2.20 20.25 -14.49
N ALA A 327 -2.85 21.41 -14.39
CA ALA A 327 -3.00 22.31 -15.54
C ALA A 327 -1.64 22.75 -16.10
N ILE A 328 -0.68 23.11 -15.23
CA ILE A 328 0.67 23.52 -15.65
C ILE A 328 1.51 22.33 -16.14
N ALA A 329 1.36 21.14 -15.55
CA ALA A 329 2.06 19.94 -16.00
C ALA A 329 1.69 19.59 -17.46
N LEU A 330 0.42 19.78 -17.82
CA LEU A 330 -0.09 19.48 -19.17
C LEU A 330 0.03 20.65 -20.15
N GLY A 331 -0.26 21.88 -19.70
CA GLY A 331 -0.34 23.08 -20.52
C GLY A 331 0.86 24.03 -20.42
N GLY A 332 1.85 23.69 -19.60
CA GLY A 332 2.99 24.56 -19.29
C GLY A 332 2.55 25.90 -18.69
N ARG A 333 3.37 26.93 -18.89
CA ARG A 333 3.06 28.31 -18.45
C ARG A 333 1.73 28.85 -19.00
N HIS A 334 1.31 28.37 -20.17
CA HIS A 334 0.10 28.84 -20.85
C HIS A 334 -1.18 28.38 -20.16
N ALA A 335 -1.09 27.44 -19.21
CA ALA A 335 -2.18 27.07 -18.32
C ALA A 335 -2.60 28.21 -17.36
N ILE A 336 -1.72 29.18 -17.11
CA ILE A 336 -2.03 30.41 -16.36
C ILE A 336 -1.90 31.62 -17.30
N PRO A 337 -2.90 31.89 -18.16
CA PRO A 337 -2.89 33.11 -18.96
C PRO A 337 -3.08 34.35 -18.07
N THR A 338 -2.61 35.51 -18.52
CA THR A 338 -2.75 36.79 -17.80
C THR A 338 -4.19 37.13 -17.41
N GLY A 339 -5.18 36.68 -18.20
CA GLY A 339 -6.62 36.83 -17.88
C GLY A 339 -7.13 35.99 -16.70
N THR A 340 -6.34 35.03 -16.21
CA THR A 340 -6.73 34.14 -15.09
C THR A 340 -6.12 34.53 -13.75
N VAL A 341 -5.36 35.63 -13.69
CA VAL A 341 -4.76 36.15 -12.44
C VAL A 341 -5.81 36.35 -11.35
N THR A 342 -7.01 36.83 -11.71
CA THR A 342 -8.12 37.01 -10.76
C THR A 342 -8.62 35.69 -10.17
N SER A 343 -8.63 34.61 -10.96
CA SER A 343 -8.97 33.26 -10.50
C SER A 343 -7.90 32.72 -9.55
N VAL A 344 -6.62 32.90 -9.88
CA VAL A 344 -5.50 32.51 -9.00
C VAL A 344 -5.56 33.25 -7.66
N VAL A 345 -5.85 34.56 -7.66
CA VAL A 345 -5.98 35.35 -6.43
C VAL A 345 -7.13 34.84 -5.56
N ARG A 346 -8.28 34.51 -6.17
CA ARG A 346 -9.42 33.92 -5.48
C ARG A 346 -9.07 32.57 -4.86
N ASP A 347 -8.37 31.74 -5.61
CA ASP A 347 -7.93 30.41 -5.21
C ASP A 347 -6.90 30.47 -4.08
N ALA A 348 -5.94 31.39 -4.14
CA ALA A 348 -4.99 31.65 -3.05
C ALA A 348 -5.71 32.17 -1.78
N ALA A 349 -6.76 32.99 -1.92
CA ALA A 349 -7.58 33.40 -0.79
C ALA A 349 -8.39 32.24 -0.19
N ALA A 350 -8.87 31.31 -1.02
CA ALA A 350 -9.52 30.09 -0.54
C ALA A 350 -8.56 29.22 0.27
N LEU A 351 -7.34 29.00 -0.21
CA LEU A 351 -6.29 28.27 0.52
C LEU A 351 -5.96 28.90 1.87
N ARG A 352 -5.90 30.24 1.96
CA ARG A 352 -5.70 30.93 3.26
C ARG A 352 -6.86 30.69 4.23
N ARG A 353 -8.11 30.72 3.75
CA ARG A 353 -9.29 30.42 4.59
C ARG A 353 -9.32 28.97 5.07
N GLN A 354 -8.66 28.07 4.35
CA GLN A 354 -8.45 26.67 4.74
C GLN A 354 -7.21 26.46 5.61
N PHE A 355 -6.61 27.53 6.15
CA PHE A 355 -5.39 27.48 6.97
C PHE A 355 -4.15 26.90 6.23
N ARG A 356 -4.07 27.10 4.91
CA ARG A 356 -2.92 26.69 4.08
C ARG A 356 -2.16 27.89 3.49
N PRO A 357 -1.54 28.76 4.32
CA PRO A 357 -0.88 29.98 3.85
C PRO A 357 0.33 29.70 2.95
N THR A 358 1.08 28.63 3.20
CA THR A 358 2.23 28.21 2.38
C THR A 358 1.78 27.82 0.97
N ALA A 359 0.72 27.03 0.85
CA ALA A 359 0.13 26.67 -0.44
C ALA A 359 -0.35 27.91 -1.22
N ALA A 360 -0.96 28.87 -0.53
CA ALA A 360 -1.38 30.14 -1.14
C ALA A 360 -0.19 30.98 -1.65
N LEU A 361 0.92 31.01 -0.90
CA LEU A 361 2.14 31.71 -1.28
C LEU A 361 2.83 31.04 -2.48
N LEU A 362 2.88 29.71 -2.49
CA LEU A 362 3.44 28.93 -3.60
C LEU A 362 2.60 29.11 -4.87
N LEU A 363 1.26 29.05 -4.77
CA LEU A 363 0.37 29.30 -5.90
C LEU A 363 0.56 30.71 -6.47
N HIS A 364 0.68 31.72 -5.61
CA HIS A 364 0.93 33.09 -6.05
C HIS A 364 2.29 33.24 -6.75
N SER A 365 3.34 32.64 -6.19
CA SER A 365 4.69 32.69 -6.76
C SER A 365 4.76 31.96 -8.10
N LEU A 366 4.14 30.78 -8.17
CA LEU A 366 4.00 29.98 -9.38
C LEU A 366 3.32 30.79 -10.50
N ALA A 367 2.17 31.41 -10.21
CA ALA A 367 1.46 32.24 -11.18
C ALA A 367 2.26 33.46 -11.61
N LYS A 368 2.96 34.14 -10.68
CA LYS A 368 3.86 35.26 -11.01
C LYS A 368 4.95 34.82 -11.99
N THR A 369 5.58 33.67 -11.75
CA THR A 369 6.62 33.14 -12.65
C THR A 369 6.09 32.65 -13.99
N ALA A 370 4.86 32.15 -14.05
CA ALA A 370 4.23 31.73 -15.30
C ALA A 370 3.95 32.90 -16.26
N ILE A 371 3.57 34.07 -15.71
CA ILE A 371 3.27 35.28 -16.50
C ILE A 371 4.50 36.16 -16.78
N SER A 372 5.57 35.99 -16.01
CA SER A 372 6.84 36.70 -16.18
C SER A 372 7.46 36.42 -17.55
N SER A 373 7.59 37.47 -18.37
CA SER A 373 8.16 37.35 -19.71
C SER A 373 8.98 38.59 -20.08
N SER A 374 10.10 38.34 -20.74
CA SER A 374 10.96 39.34 -21.34
C SER A 374 10.68 39.37 -22.84
N THR A 375 10.91 40.52 -23.46
CA THR A 375 10.78 40.68 -24.90
C THR A 375 12.15 41.02 -25.45
N ASP A 376 12.61 40.27 -26.46
CA ASP A 376 13.86 40.58 -27.14
C ASP A 376 13.71 41.82 -28.04
N LEU A 377 14.82 42.24 -28.66
CA LEU A 377 14.82 43.38 -29.59
C LEU A 377 13.96 43.14 -30.85
N ASN A 378 13.58 41.89 -31.13
CA ASN A 378 12.71 41.51 -32.26
C ASN A 378 11.23 41.41 -31.88
N GLY A 379 10.86 41.72 -30.63
CA GLY A 379 9.47 41.62 -30.16
C GLY A 379 9.05 40.20 -29.75
N ILE A 380 9.97 39.23 -29.72
CA ILE A 380 9.68 37.85 -29.34
C ILE A 380 9.68 37.73 -27.82
N ARG A 381 8.60 37.18 -27.26
CA ARG A 381 8.44 36.97 -25.82
C ARG A 381 9.01 35.64 -25.36
N PHE A 382 9.96 35.71 -24.43
CA PHE A 382 10.54 34.56 -23.75
C PHE A 382 10.21 34.58 -22.25
N PRO A 383 10.13 33.42 -21.59
CA PRO A 383 10.02 33.40 -20.13
C PRO A 383 11.23 34.08 -19.50
N ASP A 384 11.02 34.90 -18.45
CA ASP A 384 12.12 35.63 -17.78
C ASP A 384 13.19 34.68 -17.22
N ASN A 385 12.76 33.61 -16.57
CA ASN A 385 13.61 32.52 -16.11
C ASN A 385 12.78 31.24 -16.00
N ALA A 386 13.02 30.28 -16.91
CA ALA A 386 12.30 29.01 -16.95
C ALA A 386 12.59 28.13 -15.71
N GLU A 387 13.76 28.27 -15.08
CA GLU A 387 14.14 27.49 -13.89
C GLU A 387 13.24 27.84 -12.70
N ASN A 388 12.88 29.12 -12.54
CA ASN A 388 12.00 29.57 -11.46
C ASN A 388 10.62 28.91 -11.53
N LEU A 389 10.07 28.76 -12.75
CA LEU A 389 8.78 28.08 -12.93
C LEU A 389 8.86 26.62 -12.46
N GLY A 390 9.92 25.91 -12.87
CA GLY A 390 10.16 24.53 -12.43
C GLY A 390 10.35 24.41 -10.92
N GLN A 391 11.10 25.32 -10.30
CA GLN A 391 11.33 25.32 -8.84
C GLN A 391 10.06 25.60 -8.05
N TYR A 392 9.26 26.61 -8.42
CA TYR A 392 8.01 26.89 -7.71
C TYR A 392 6.95 25.81 -7.97
N TRP A 393 6.93 25.21 -9.16
CA TRP A 393 6.04 24.09 -9.44
C TRP A 393 6.41 22.88 -8.57
N LEU A 394 7.71 22.55 -8.49
CA LEU A 394 8.23 21.49 -7.62
C LEU A 394 7.93 21.77 -6.14
N ALA A 395 8.20 22.98 -5.66
CA ALA A 395 7.91 23.34 -4.27
C ALA A 395 6.41 23.23 -3.95
N ALA A 396 5.56 23.65 -4.88
CA ALA A 396 4.11 23.52 -4.76
C ALA A 396 3.65 22.06 -4.76
N SER A 397 4.20 21.20 -5.62
CA SER A 397 3.83 19.78 -5.68
C SER A 397 4.27 19.00 -4.45
N VAL A 398 5.49 19.23 -3.95
CA VAL A 398 5.98 18.67 -2.68
C VAL A 398 5.08 19.12 -1.53
N ALA A 399 4.75 20.41 -1.43
CA ALA A 399 3.91 20.94 -0.36
C ALA A 399 2.49 20.35 -0.38
N ALA A 400 1.89 20.20 -1.58
CA ALA A 400 0.60 19.55 -1.75
C ALA A 400 0.66 18.08 -1.30
N ARG A 401 1.65 17.31 -1.78
CA ARG A 401 1.85 15.90 -1.43
C ARG A 401 2.02 15.70 0.08
N THR A 402 2.88 16.49 0.73
CA THR A 402 3.12 16.40 2.18
C THR A 402 1.89 16.78 2.99
N THR A 403 1.15 17.82 2.58
CA THR A 403 -0.08 18.23 3.26
C THR A 403 -1.14 17.13 3.18
N SER A 404 -1.35 16.57 1.98
CA SER A 404 -2.28 15.46 1.77
C SER A 404 -1.87 14.26 2.61
N GLN A 405 -0.60 13.84 2.58
CA GLN A 405 -0.11 12.72 3.40
C GLN A 405 -0.36 12.93 4.89
N HIS A 406 -0.09 14.11 5.45
CA HIS A 406 -0.37 14.39 6.87
C HIS A 406 -1.88 14.36 7.18
N MET A 407 -2.73 14.88 6.29
CA MET A 407 -4.18 14.80 6.47
C MET A 407 -4.70 13.37 6.41
N GLN A 408 -4.23 12.58 5.43
CA GLN A 408 -4.59 11.17 5.33
C GLN A 408 -4.10 10.38 6.55
N GLN A 409 -2.88 10.66 7.04
CA GLN A 409 -2.38 10.05 8.26
C GLN A 409 -3.25 10.38 9.47
N ALA A 410 -3.63 11.66 9.64
CA ALA A 410 -4.47 12.07 10.75
C ALA A 410 -5.85 11.38 10.71
N GLN A 411 -6.47 11.28 9.53
CA GLN A 411 -7.74 10.58 9.36
C GLN A 411 -7.61 9.08 9.64
N TRP A 412 -6.53 8.45 9.19
CA TRP A 412 -6.21 7.06 9.53
C TRP A 412 -6.07 6.85 11.04
N LEU A 413 -5.42 7.77 11.75
CA LEU A 413 -5.24 7.67 13.20
C LEU A 413 -6.56 7.81 13.95
N VAL A 414 -7.45 8.69 13.51
CA VAL A 414 -8.82 8.79 14.08
C VAL A 414 -9.55 7.45 13.99
N ILE A 415 -9.47 6.77 12.83
CA ILE A 415 -10.12 5.46 12.63
C ILE A 415 -9.50 4.37 13.52
N ALA A 416 -8.21 4.47 13.83
CA ALA A 416 -7.53 3.49 14.68
C ALA A 416 -7.79 3.68 16.18
N ASP A 417 -8.08 4.91 16.61
CA ASP A 417 -8.27 5.28 18.01
C ASP A 417 -9.71 5.13 18.52
N GLY A 418 -10.73 5.12 17.66
CA GLY A 418 -12.13 4.99 18.06
C GLY A 418 -12.93 6.27 17.96
#